data_AF-A0A7J2XAS9-F1
#
_entry.id   AF-A0A7J2XAS9-F1
#
_cell.length_a   1.000
_cell.length_b   1.000
_cell.length_c   1.000
_cell.angle_alpha   90.00
_cell.angle_beta   90.00
_cell.angle_gamma   90.00
#
_symmetry.space_group_name_H-M   'P 1'
#
loop_
_entity.id
_entity.type
_entity.pdbx_description
1 polymer ?
#
loop_
_entity_poly.entity_id
_entity_poly.type
_entity_poly.pdbx_seq_one_letter_code
_entity_poly.pdbx_strand_id
1 'polypeptide(L)'
;MRRWGQHFLIDERIARREVEYADVKKDDTVLEIGPGKGVLTRILAEKAKRVIAIEVDKKFVNYLTATLPSNVEIIHADVLDVDLEKLGFSKIVSNLPFEISSPITFKLLETSFS
;
A
#
# COMPACT_ATOMS: atom_id res chain seq x y z
N MET A 1 12.00 -20.23 -5.03
CA MET A 1 11.73 -18.77 -5.16
C MET A 1 10.36 -18.63 -5.79
N ARG A 2 9.31 -18.37 -5.00
CA ARG A 2 7.97 -18.10 -5.56
C ARG A 2 8.07 -16.81 -6.36
N ARG A 3 7.89 -16.88 -7.68
CA ARG A 3 7.70 -15.70 -8.52
C ARG A 3 6.24 -15.33 -8.35
N TRP A 4 5.95 -14.44 -7.42
CA TRP A 4 4.69 -13.71 -7.38
C TRP A 4 4.66 -12.97 -8.73
N GLY A 5 3.62 -13.15 -9.54
CA GLY A 5 3.45 -12.48 -10.84
C GLY A 5 3.30 -10.95 -10.71
N GLN A 6 4.28 -10.29 -10.09
CA GLN A 6 4.26 -8.89 -9.74
C GLN A 6 4.59 -8.06 -10.99
N HIS A 7 3.58 -7.34 -11.46
CA HIS A 7 3.76 -6.23 -12.39
C HIS A 7 4.03 -4.97 -11.57
N PHE A 8 5.27 -4.50 -11.59
CA PHE A 8 5.64 -3.29 -10.86
C PHE A 8 5.14 -2.04 -11.59
N LEU A 9 4.45 -1.18 -10.86
CA LEU A 9 4.22 0.19 -11.31
C LEU A 9 5.56 0.93 -11.36
N ILE A 10 5.97 1.32 -12.56
CA ILE A 10 7.22 2.05 -12.81
C ILE A 10 6.99 3.45 -13.39
N ASP A 11 5.80 3.71 -13.94
CA ASP A 11 5.48 5.03 -14.51
C ASP A 11 4.89 5.92 -13.42
N GLU A 12 5.70 6.85 -12.93
CA GLU A 12 5.28 7.83 -11.93
C GLU A 12 4.09 8.69 -12.37
N ARG A 13 3.90 8.92 -13.69
CA ARG A 13 2.77 9.72 -14.18
C ARG A 13 1.45 8.99 -13.95
N ILE A 14 1.44 7.67 -14.13
CA ILE A 14 0.27 6.84 -13.83
C ILE A 14 0.02 6.82 -12.33
N ALA A 15 1.05 6.61 -11.52
CA ALA A 15 0.94 6.63 -10.06
C ALA A 15 0.39 7.99 -9.55
N ARG A 16 0.87 9.12 -10.09
CA ARG A 16 0.35 10.45 -9.74
C ARG A 16 -1.12 10.62 -10.08
N ARG A 17 -1.55 10.13 -11.25
CA ARG A 17 -2.96 10.13 -11.65
C ARG A 17 -3.83 9.24 -10.74
N GLU A 18 -3.35 8.06 -10.36
CA GLU A 18 -4.05 7.18 -9.42
C GLU A 18 -4.26 7.87 -8.06
N VAL A 19 -3.22 8.51 -7.52
CA VAL A 19 -3.32 9.26 -6.27
C VAL A 19 -4.26 10.46 -6.39
N GLU A 20 -4.29 11.13 -7.54
CA GLU A 20 -5.25 12.20 -7.83
C GLU A 20 -6.69 11.68 -7.91
N TYR A 21 -6.93 10.55 -8.59
CA TYR A 21 -8.26 9.95 -8.68
C TYR A 21 -8.77 9.41 -7.34
N ALA A 22 -7.87 8.93 -6.48
CA ALA A 22 -8.19 8.54 -5.10
C ALA A 22 -8.49 9.75 -4.18
N ASP A 23 -8.31 10.97 -4.69
CA ASP A 23 -8.56 12.23 -4.00
C ASP A 23 -7.89 12.31 -2.62
N VAL A 24 -6.65 11.84 -2.52
CA VAL A 24 -5.91 11.77 -1.25
C VAL A 24 -5.66 13.17 -0.68
N LYS A 25 -6.03 13.36 0.60
CA LYS A 25 -5.94 14.62 1.35
C LYS A 25 -4.87 14.56 2.44
N LYS A 26 -4.54 15.73 3.00
CA LYS A 26 -3.48 15.91 4.00
C LYS A 26 -3.79 15.32 5.38
N ASP A 27 -5.04 15.00 5.64
CA ASP A 27 -5.55 14.37 6.86
C ASP A 27 -5.75 12.86 6.72
N ASP A 28 -5.67 12.33 5.50
CA ASP A 28 -5.85 10.90 5.23
C ASP A 28 -4.71 10.05 5.80
N THR A 29 -5.09 8.91 6.37
CA THR A 29 -4.19 7.77 6.58
C THR A 29 -4.47 6.76 5.47
N VAL A 30 -3.50 6.52 4.60
CA VAL A 30 -3.66 5.65 3.44
C VAL A 30 -3.05 4.28 3.71
N LEU A 31 -3.80 3.22 3.47
CA LEU A 31 -3.29 1.86 3.40
C LEU A 31 -2.85 1.53 1.96
N GLU A 32 -1.62 1.05 1.81
CA GLU A 32 -1.07 0.48 0.58
C GLU A 32 -0.71 -1.00 0.81
N ILE A 33 -1.21 -1.89 -0.03
CA ILE A 33 -0.91 -3.32 0.01
C ILE A 33 0.01 -3.67 -1.16
N GLY A 34 1.16 -4.25 -0.86
CA GLY A 34 2.17 -4.64 -1.86
C GLY A 34 2.87 -3.43 -2.52
N PRO A 35 3.52 -2.54 -1.75
CA PRO A 35 4.21 -1.36 -2.28
C PRO A 35 5.35 -1.70 -3.25
N GLY A 36 5.94 -2.90 -3.17
CA GLY A 36 7.04 -3.33 -4.03
C GLY A 36 8.22 -2.36 -3.99
N LYS A 37 8.47 -1.66 -5.11
CA LYS A 37 9.56 -0.67 -5.23
C LYS A 37 9.25 0.69 -4.59
N GLY A 38 8.01 0.90 -4.12
CA GLY A 38 7.60 2.12 -3.42
C GLY A 38 7.31 3.32 -4.31
N VAL A 39 7.06 3.12 -5.61
CA VAL A 39 6.75 4.21 -6.55
C VAL A 39 5.47 4.93 -6.14
N LEU A 40 4.40 4.18 -5.91
CA LEU A 40 3.12 4.71 -5.43
C LEU A 40 3.26 5.24 -3.99
N THR A 41 3.92 4.50 -3.11
CA THR A 41 4.13 4.89 -1.70
C THR A 41 4.75 6.28 -1.53
N ARG A 42 5.75 6.62 -2.35
CA ARG A 42 6.39 7.95 -2.30
C ARG A 42 5.41 9.07 -2.63
N ILE A 43 4.60 8.88 -3.67
CA ILE A 43 3.63 9.88 -4.10
C ILE A 43 2.47 10.00 -3.10
N LEU A 44 2.05 8.88 -2.49
CA LEU A 44 1.09 8.90 -1.39
C LEU A 44 1.65 9.67 -0.20
N ALA A 45 2.90 9.45 0.18
CA ALA A 45 3.55 10.12 1.30
C ALA A 45 3.73 11.63 1.10
N GLU A 46 3.80 12.11 -0.16
CA GLU A 46 3.81 13.55 -0.49
C GLU A 46 2.47 14.24 -0.14
N LYS A 47 1.35 13.51 -0.14
CA LYS A 47 -0.01 14.08 -0.01
C LYS A 47 -0.72 13.71 1.28
N ALA A 48 -0.55 12.48 1.76
CA ALA A 48 -1.25 11.93 2.92
C ALA A 48 -0.60 12.34 4.25
N LYS A 49 -1.38 12.31 5.34
CA LYS A 49 -0.85 12.47 6.70
C LYS A 49 0.09 11.33 7.06
N ARG A 50 -0.32 10.10 6.76
CA ARG A 50 0.37 8.85 7.08
C ARG A 50 0.08 7.83 5.98
N VAL A 51 1.08 7.03 5.64
CA VAL A 51 0.92 5.86 4.78
C VAL A 51 1.28 4.62 5.58
N ILE A 52 0.42 3.62 5.57
CA ILE A 52 0.67 2.29 6.14
C ILE A 52 0.85 1.37 4.94
N ALA A 53 2.04 0.79 4.78
CA ALA A 53 2.31 -0.12 3.68
C ALA A 53 2.55 -1.54 4.20
N ILE A 54 1.79 -2.52 3.70
CA ILE A 54 1.94 -3.93 4.05
C ILE A 54 2.71 -4.63 2.92
N GLU A 55 3.85 -5.22 3.25
CA GLU A 55 4.71 -5.93 2.28
C GLU A 55 5.15 -7.28 2.85
N VAL A 56 5.10 -8.30 2.00
CA VAL A 56 5.44 -9.69 2.38
C VAL A 56 6.89 -10.03 2.03
N ASP A 57 7.48 -9.36 1.03
CA ASP A 57 8.89 -9.56 0.67
C ASP A 57 9.81 -8.72 1.56
N LYS A 58 10.52 -9.42 2.46
CA LYS A 58 11.53 -8.84 3.35
C LYS A 58 12.56 -7.94 2.66
N LYS A 59 12.92 -8.21 1.40
CA LYS A 59 13.87 -7.36 0.65
C LYS A 59 13.27 -5.99 0.36
N PHE A 60 12.00 -5.94 -0.06
CA PHE A 60 11.30 -4.68 -0.26
C PHE A 60 11.06 -3.97 1.07
N VAL A 61 10.66 -4.68 2.13
CA VAL A 61 10.55 -4.09 3.48
C VAL A 61 11.84 -3.35 3.86
N ASN A 62 12.99 -4.02 3.81
CA ASN A 62 14.27 -3.42 4.18
C ASN A 62 14.59 -2.20 3.31
N TYR A 63 14.34 -2.27 2.00
CA TYR A 63 14.55 -1.17 1.07
C TYR A 63 13.65 0.03 1.36
N LEU A 64 12.35 -0.22 1.58
CA LEU A 64 11.35 0.82 1.81
C LEU A 64 11.60 1.50 3.16
N THR A 65 11.85 0.74 4.22
CA THR A 65 12.21 1.29 5.54
C THR A 65 13.45 2.17 5.48
N ALA A 66 14.42 1.87 4.61
CA ALA A 66 15.64 2.66 4.47
C ALA A 66 15.49 3.90 3.57
N THR A 67 14.47 3.97 2.72
CA THR A 67 14.38 4.98 1.65
C THR A 67 13.15 5.88 1.69
N LEU A 68 12.11 5.49 2.43
CA LEU A 68 10.87 6.24 2.50
C LEU A 68 10.86 7.23 3.68
N PRO A 69 10.08 8.33 3.57
CA PRO A 69 9.98 9.33 4.62
C PRO A 69 9.31 8.77 5.89
N SER A 70 9.49 9.48 7.00
CA SER A 70 9.05 9.05 8.34
C SER A 70 7.53 8.96 8.54
N ASN A 71 6.73 9.54 7.63
CA ASN A 71 5.27 9.39 7.65
C ASN A 71 4.79 8.09 6.98
N VAL A 72 5.71 7.24 6.52
CA VAL A 72 5.42 5.90 6.03
C VAL A 72 5.78 4.86 7.09
N GLU A 73 4.80 4.04 7.44
CA GLU A 73 4.98 2.85 8.26
C GLU A 73 4.98 1.61 7.38
N ILE A 74 5.98 0.75 7.57
CA ILE A 74 6.11 -0.51 6.83
C ILE A 74 5.80 -1.67 7.78
N ILE A 75 4.78 -2.46 7.44
CA ILE A 75 4.40 -3.68 8.13
C ILE A 75 4.86 -4.87 7.29
N HIS A 76 5.78 -5.67 7.83
CA HIS A 76 6.22 -6.91 7.20
C HIS A 76 5.28 -8.06 7.57
N ALA A 77 4.31 -8.34 6.70
CA ALA A 77 3.31 -9.38 6.93
C ALA A 77 2.67 -9.84 5.60
N ASP A 78 2.07 -11.03 5.60
CA ASP A 78 1.05 -11.35 4.61
C ASP A 78 -0.23 -10.59 4.98
N VAL A 79 -0.75 -9.78 4.05
CA VAL A 79 -1.95 -8.98 4.29
C VAL A 79 -3.16 -9.82 4.70
N LEU A 80 -3.24 -11.08 4.27
CA LEU A 80 -4.35 -11.96 4.62
C LEU A 80 -4.35 -12.30 6.13
N ASP A 81 -3.19 -12.26 6.78
CA ASP A 81 -3.02 -12.53 8.21
C ASP A 81 -3.12 -11.27 9.09
N VAL A 82 -3.19 -10.08 8.49
CA VAL A 82 -3.28 -8.81 9.22
C VAL A 82 -4.74 -8.48 9.57
N ASP A 83 -4.96 -8.01 10.79
CA ASP A 83 -6.23 -7.42 11.23
C ASP A 83 -6.30 -5.96 10.77
N LEU A 84 -6.97 -5.72 9.64
CA LEU A 84 -7.01 -4.41 8.99
C LEU A 84 -7.81 -3.37 9.79
N GLU A 85 -8.81 -3.80 10.57
CA GLU A 85 -9.62 -2.89 11.39
C GLU A 85 -8.78 -2.16 12.45
N LYS A 86 -7.68 -2.77 12.90
CA LYS A 86 -6.77 -2.19 13.89
C LYS A 86 -5.79 -1.16 13.33
N LEU A 87 -5.69 -1.04 12.00
CA LEU A 87 -4.70 -0.16 11.38
C LEU A 87 -5.13 1.31 11.34
N GLY A 88 -6.44 1.59 11.43
CA GLY A 88 -6.97 2.96 11.50
C GLY A 88 -6.66 3.81 10.26
N PHE A 89 -6.91 3.28 9.06
CA PHE A 89 -6.77 3.99 7.79
C PHE A 89 -8.11 4.58 7.34
N SER A 90 -8.09 5.70 6.60
CA SER A 90 -9.27 6.35 6.02
C SER A 90 -9.47 6.00 4.55
N LYS A 91 -8.39 5.58 3.86
CA LYS A 91 -8.41 5.24 2.43
C LYS A 91 -7.49 4.07 2.12
N ILE A 92 -7.80 3.37 1.02
CA ILE A 92 -6.95 2.33 0.45
C ILE A 92 -6.60 2.74 -0.97
N VAL A 93 -5.30 2.79 -1.27
CA VAL A 93 -4.79 3.05 -2.62
C VAL A 93 -3.66 2.07 -2.87
N SER A 94 -3.81 1.16 -3.82
CA SER A 94 -2.84 0.08 -4.04
C SER A 94 -2.86 -0.42 -5.48
N ASN A 95 -1.68 -0.67 -6.04
CA ASN A 95 -1.53 -1.41 -7.28
C ASN A 95 -1.39 -2.91 -6.96
N LEU A 96 -2.53 -3.57 -6.70
CA LEU A 96 -2.56 -4.95 -6.20
C LEU A 96 -1.94 -5.95 -7.18
N PRO A 97 -1.17 -6.94 -6.71
CA PRO A 97 -0.75 -8.06 -7.55
C PRO A 97 -1.97 -8.88 -7.98
N PHE A 98 -2.08 -9.18 -9.27
CA PHE A 98 -3.25 -9.85 -9.86
C PHE A 98 -3.59 -11.17 -9.15
N GLU A 99 -2.58 -11.98 -8.84
CA GLU A 99 -2.72 -13.32 -8.24
C GLU A 99 -3.45 -13.33 -6.88
N ILE A 100 -3.39 -12.24 -6.12
CA ILE A 100 -4.00 -12.13 -4.77
C ILE A 100 -5.04 -11.01 -4.68
N SER A 101 -5.38 -10.38 -5.80
CA SER A 101 -6.33 -9.27 -5.84
C SER A 101 -7.72 -9.64 -5.31
N SER A 102 -8.26 -10.81 -5.71
CA SER A 102 -9.56 -11.29 -5.24
C SER A 102 -9.64 -11.53 -3.73
N PRO A 103 -8.76 -12.34 -3.09
CA PRO A 103 -8.82 -12.55 -1.65
C PRO A 103 -8.59 -11.26 -0.86
N ILE A 104 -7.73 -10.35 -1.33
CA ILE A 104 -7.57 -9.02 -0.71
C ILE A 104 -8.87 -8.23 -0.80
N THR A 105 -9.51 -8.20 -1.97
CA THR A 105 -10.77 -7.46 -2.18
C THR A 105 -11.87 -7.96 -1.22
N PHE A 106 -12.02 -9.27 -1.06
CA PHE A 106 -13.00 -9.83 -0.12
C PHE A 106 -12.68 -9.45 1.33
N LYS A 107 -11.41 -9.56 1.74
CA LYS A 107 -10.99 -9.14 3.09
C LYS A 107 -11.29 -7.66 3.35
N LEU A 108 -11.12 -6.79 2.36
CA LEU A 108 -11.47 -5.36 2.47
C LEU A 108 -12.97 -5.14 2.59
N LEU A 109 -13.80 -5.90 1.86
CA LEU A 109 -15.25 -5.82 1.96
C LEU A 109 -15.80 -6.30 3.32
N GLU A 110 -15.08 -7.21 3.98
CA GLU A 110 -15.38 -7.68 5.34
C GLU A 110 -14.88 -6.72 6.43
N THR A 111 -14.03 -5.76 6.08
CA THR A 111 -13.50 -4.76 7.02
C THR A 111 -14.54 -3.66 7.21
N SER A 112 -14.87 -3.35 8.46
CA SER A 112 -15.80 -2.26 8.76
C SER A 112 -15.14 -0.90 8.49
N PHE A 113 -15.64 -0.15 7.50
CA PHE A 113 -15.26 1.25 7.31
C PHE A 113 -16.16 2.11 8.21
N SER A 114 -15.63 2.62 9.31
CA SER A 114 -16.34 3.51 10.26
C SER A 114 -15.73 4.89 10.29
#